data_AF-N8VZL3-F1
#
_entry.id   AF-N8VZL3-F1
#
_cell.length_a   1.000
_cell.length_b   1.000
_cell.length_c   1.000
_cell.angle_alpha   90.00
_cell.angle_beta   90.00
_cell.angle_gamma   90.00
#
_symmetry.space_group_name_H-M   'P 1'
#
loop_
_entity.id
_entity.type
_entity.pdbx_description
1 polymer ?
#
loop_
_entity_poly.entity_id
_entity_poly.type
_entity_poly.pdbx_seq_one_letter_code
_entity_poly.pdbx_strand_id
1 'polypeptide(L)'
;MITVRLPQELEQKLILFAQHKHKSKSEVIKEALEKLLAQEQAQQDSYSLGEAYFGRHQSGDGTLSTTYKAKLKSKLHAKYDSH
;
A
#
# COMPACT_ATOMS: atom_id res chain seq x y z
N MET A 1 -0.46 -11.45 31.33
CA MET A 1 -1.54 -10.45 31.50
C MET A 1 -0.88 -9.08 31.43
N ILE A 2 -1.29 -8.21 30.50
CA ILE A 2 -0.77 -6.86 30.38
C ILE A 2 -1.76 -5.93 31.07
N THR A 3 -1.27 -5.01 31.89
CA THR A 3 -2.11 -4.00 32.55
C THR A 3 -1.79 -2.65 31.95
N VAL A 4 -2.80 -2.00 31.37
CA VAL A 4 -2.68 -0.67 30.77
C VAL A 4 -3.57 0.29 31.54
N ARG A 5 -3.03 1.44 31.95
CA ARG A 5 -3.83 2.51 32.53
C ARG A 5 -4.47 3.32 31.42
N LEU A 6 -5.80 3.34 31.39
CA LEU A 6 -6.59 4.14 30.46
C LEU A 6 -7.12 5.38 31.21
N PRO A 7 -7.13 6.56 30.58
CA PRO A 7 -7.87 7.71 31.09
C PRO A 7 -9.36 7.37 31.24
N GLN A 8 -10.02 7.97 32.23
CA GLN A 8 -11.42 7.68 32.56
C GLN A 8 -12.37 7.86 31.36
N GLU A 9 -12.15 8.90 30.55
CA GLU A 9 -12.94 9.16 29.34
C GLU A 9 -12.83 8.04 28.30
N LEU A 10 -11.62 7.49 28.13
CA LEU A 10 -11.35 6.41 27.19
C LEU A 10 -11.98 5.10 27.66
N GLU A 11 -11.93 4.83 28.96
CA GLU A 11 -12.56 3.66 29.54
C GLU A 11 -14.08 3.68 29.38
N GLN A 12 -14.72 4.84 29.58
CA GLN A 12 -16.16 5.01 29.35
C GLN A 12 -16.52 4.77 27.88
N LYS A 13 -15.77 5.36 26.94
CA LYS A 13 -15.95 5.12 25.50
C LYS A 13 -15.80 3.64 25.14
N LEU A 14 -14.80 2.96 25.71
CA LEU A 14 -14.57 1.54 25.48
C LEU A 14 -15.74 0.68 26.00
N ILE A 15 -16.27 0.99 27.19
CA ILE A 15 -17.41 0.28 27.77
C ILE A 15 -18.64 0.41 26.87
N LEU A 16 -18.98 1.64 26.45
CA LEU A 16 -20.12 1.90 25.57
C LEU A 16 -19.96 1.19 24.22
N PHE A 17 -18.76 1.23 23.65
CA PHE A 17 -18.46 0.57 22.38
C PHE A 17 -18.56 -0.95 22.49
N ALA A 18 -18.03 -1.55 23.57
CA ALA A 18 -18.11 -2.98 23.83
C ALA A 18 -19.56 -3.45 24.01
N GLN A 19 -20.39 -2.68 24.72
CA GLN A 19 -21.83 -2.93 24.86
C GLN A 19 -22.54 -2.90 23.50
N HIS A 20 -22.31 -1.86 22.71
CA HIS A 20 -22.92 -1.73 21.37
C HIS A 20 -22.49 -2.85 20.41
N LYS A 21 -21.27 -3.35 20.55
CA LYS A 21 -20.75 -4.46 19.73
C LYS A 21 -21.12 -5.85 20.27
N HIS A 22 -21.75 -5.94 21.44
CA HIS A 22 -21.99 -7.19 22.17
C HIS A 22 -20.70 -8.04 22.34
N LYS A 23 -19.58 -7.36 22.59
CA LYS A 23 -18.26 -8.00 22.78
C LYS A 23 -17.69 -7.66 24.15
N SER A 24 -16.77 -8.50 24.63
CA SER A 24 -16.02 -8.18 25.83
C SER A 24 -15.04 -7.03 25.60
N LYS A 25 -14.69 -6.30 26.67
CA LYS A 25 -13.67 -5.24 26.62
C LYS A 25 -12.34 -5.76 26.06
N SER A 26 -11.95 -6.96 26.46
CA SER A 26 -10.70 -7.60 26.01
C SER A 26 -10.72 -7.95 24.53
N GLU A 27 -11.83 -8.45 24.00
CA GLU A 27 -11.96 -8.74 22.56
C GLU A 27 -11.89 -7.47 21.73
N VAL A 28 -12.55 -6.39 22.15
CA VAL A 28 -12.48 -5.09 21.48
C VAL A 28 -11.05 -4.56 21.44
N ILE A 29 -10.33 -4.62 22.57
CA ILE A 29 -8.92 -4.20 22.65
C ILE A 29 -8.05 -5.06 21.73
N LYS A 30 -8.26 -6.38 21.72
CA LYS A 30 -7.52 -7.31 20.86
C LYS A 30 -7.73 -6.99 19.38
N GLU A 31 -8.98 -6.84 18.94
CA GLU A 31 -9.31 -6.48 17.55
C GLU A 31 -8.73 -5.13 17.15
N ALA A 32 -8.73 -4.15 18.07
CA ALA A 32 -8.14 -2.84 17.81
C ALA A 32 -6.62 -2.93 17.62
N LEU A 33 -5.93 -3.70 18.46
CA LEU A 33 -4.49 -3.93 18.34
C LEU A 33 -4.13 -4.68 17.05
N GLU A 34 -4.88 -5.73 16.70
CA GLU A 34 -4.68 -6.46 15.44
C GLU A 34 -4.83 -5.53 14.22
N LYS A 35 -5.84 -4.66 14.23
CA LYS A 35 -6.04 -3.67 13.17
C LYS A 35 -4.94 -2.64 13.11
N LEU A 36 -4.47 -2.15 14.25
CA LEU A 36 -3.39 -1.17 14.32
C LEU A 36 -2.09 -1.74 13.72
N LEU A 37 -1.72 -2.96 14.14
CA LEU A 37 -0.53 -3.65 13.63
C LEU A 37 -0.67 -3.98 12.13
N ALA A 38 -1.86 -4.39 11.68
CA ALA A 38 -2.11 -4.64 10.27
C ALA A 38 -2.04 -3.35 9.43
N GLN A 39 -2.51 -2.22 9.97
CA GLN A 39 -2.39 -0.92 9.31
C GLN A 39 -0.93 -0.48 9.21
N GLU A 40 -0.14 -0.67 10.26
CA GLU A 40 1.28 -0.34 10.27
C GLU A 40 2.08 -1.21 9.27
N GLN A 41 1.71 -2.49 9.14
CA GLN A 41 2.23 -3.38 8.09
C GLN A 41 1.76 -2.99 6.68
N ALA A 42 0.50 -2.57 6.54
CA ALA A 42 -0.07 -2.13 5.26
C ALA A 42 0.41 -0.73 4.84
N GLN A 43 0.98 0.05 5.77
CA GLN A 43 1.73 1.28 5.51
C GLN A 43 3.14 0.97 4.97
N GLN A 44 3.35 -0.22 4.42
CA GLN A 44 4.41 -0.48 3.45
C GLN A 44 4.30 0.52 2.31
N ASP A 45 5.44 1.14 1.99
CA ASP A 45 5.58 2.17 0.97
C ASP A 45 4.88 1.74 -0.34
N SER A 46 4.11 2.64 -0.95
CA SER A 46 3.34 2.34 -2.17
C SER A 46 4.22 1.78 -3.29
N TYR A 47 5.50 2.13 -3.27
CA TYR A 47 6.54 1.54 -4.13
C TYR A 47 6.72 0.03 -3.91
N SER A 48 6.83 -0.42 -2.65
CA SER A 48 7.04 -1.84 -2.30
C SER A 48 5.85 -2.73 -2.66
N LEU A 49 4.61 -2.22 -2.54
CA LEU A 49 3.42 -2.91 -3.03
C LEU A 49 3.40 -3.09 -4.55
N GLY A 50 3.96 -2.12 -5.28
CA GLY A 50 4.07 -2.14 -6.75
C GLY A 50 5.24 -2.98 -7.27
N GLU A 51 6.24 -3.27 -6.45
CA GLU A 51 7.49 -3.94 -6.86
C GLU A 51 7.25 -5.28 -7.56
N ALA A 52 6.32 -6.10 -7.04
CA ALA A 52 5.96 -7.39 -7.63
C ALA A 52 5.29 -7.28 -9.02
N TYR A 53 4.79 -6.09 -9.37
CA TYR A 53 4.12 -5.80 -10.63
C TYR A 53 5.01 -5.03 -11.61
N PHE A 54 6.03 -4.31 -11.12
CA PHE A 54 7.04 -3.68 -11.96
C PHE A 54 7.87 -4.75 -12.68
N GLY A 55 8.28 -4.47 -13.92
CA GLY A 55 9.16 -5.36 -14.69
C GLY A 55 8.51 -6.60 -15.31
N ARG A 56 7.27 -6.98 -14.96
CA ARG A 56 6.58 -8.16 -15.53
C ARG A 56 6.43 -8.13 -17.05
N HIS A 57 6.33 -6.94 -17.62
CA HIS A 57 6.28 -6.70 -19.08
C HIS A 57 7.42 -5.77 -19.50
N GLN A 58 8.60 -5.91 -18.88
CA GLN A 58 9.78 -5.20 -19.35
C GLN A 58 10.05 -5.62 -20.80
N SER A 59 10.13 -4.63 -21.69
CA SER A 59 10.42 -4.85 -23.11
C SER A 59 11.85 -5.36 -23.37
N GLY A 60 12.56 -5.84 -22.34
CA GLY A 60 13.96 -6.27 -22.35
C GLY A 60 14.98 -5.14 -22.54
N ASP A 61 14.55 -3.98 -23.05
CA ASP A 61 15.40 -2.89 -23.49
C ASP A 61 15.26 -1.69 -22.54
N GLY A 62 16.17 -1.59 -21.56
CA GLY A 62 16.22 -0.50 -20.57
C GLY A 62 16.51 0.89 -21.16
N THR A 63 16.87 0.95 -22.45
CA THR A 63 17.17 2.20 -23.16
C THR A 63 15.95 2.84 -23.79
N LEU A 64 14.76 2.21 -23.72
CA LEU A 64 13.54 2.71 -24.37
C LEU A 64 13.13 4.10 -23.88
N SER A 65 13.36 4.42 -22.60
CA SER A 65 13.06 5.74 -22.04
C SER A 65 14.04 6.81 -22.53
N THR A 66 15.33 6.48 -22.64
CA THR A 66 16.39 7.41 -23.05
C THR A 66 16.46 7.60 -24.57
N THR A 67 16.15 6.57 -25.34
CA THR A 67 16.22 6.58 -26.82
C THR A 67 14.86 6.78 -27.50
N TYR A 68 13.80 7.06 -26.73
CA TYR A 68 12.43 7.20 -27.21
C TYR A 68 12.31 8.14 -28.43
N LYS A 69 12.89 9.35 -28.32
CA LYS A 69 12.83 10.36 -29.38
C LYS A 69 13.56 9.93 -30.66
N ALA A 70 14.69 9.25 -30.52
CA ALA A 70 15.46 8.75 -31.67
C ALA A 70 14.70 7.64 -32.40
N LYS A 71 14.11 6.68 -31.66
CA LYS A 71 13.27 5.61 -32.22
C LYS A 71 11.99 6.13 -32.87
N LEU A 72 11.37 7.17 -32.31
CA LEU A 72 10.20 7.80 -32.91
C LEU A 72 10.55 8.51 -34.22
N LYS A 73 11.66 9.26 -34.24
CA LYS A 73 12.12 9.97 -35.43
C LYS A 73 12.48 8.99 -36.55
N SER A 74 13.16 7.89 -36.25
CA SER A 74 13.47 6.86 -37.26
C SER A 74 12.21 6.22 -37.84
N LYS A 75 11.20 5.89 -37.01
CA LYS A 75 9.90 5.38 -37.51
C LYS A 75 9.17 6.37 -38.42
N LEU A 76 9.19 7.66 -38.08
CA LEU A 76 8.54 8.70 -38.88
C LEU A 76 9.27 8.95 -40.21
N HIS A 77 10.60 8.86 -40.23
CA HIS A 77 11.40 9.07 -41.43
C HIS A 77 11.60 7.81 -42.27
N ALA A 78 11.29 6.61 -41.74
CA ALA A 78 11.36 5.35 -42.49
C ALA A 78 10.53 5.33 -43.79
N LYS A 79 9.48 6.16 -43.89
CA LYS A 79 8.69 6.31 -45.12
C LYS A 79 9.36 7.19 -46.18
N TYR A 80 10.34 8.00 -45.78
CA TYR A 80 11.08 8.94 -46.63
C TYR A 80 12.50 8.45 -46.97
N ASP A 81 13.01 7.46 -46.24
CA ASP A 81 14.34 6.85 -46.43
C ASP A 81 14.33 5.56 -47.29
N SER A 82 13.22 5.22 -47.94
CA SER A 82 13.19 4.12 -48.91
C SER A 82 13.81 4.56 -50.23
N HIS A 83 15.14 4.42 -50.35
CA HIS A 83 15.89 4.44 -51.60
C HIS A 83 16.78 3.21 -51.71
#